data_AF-A0A946QKS3-F1
#
_entry.id   AF-A0A946QKS3-F1
#
_cell.length_a   1.000
_cell.length_b   1.000
_cell.length_c   1.000
_cell.angle_alpha   90.00
_cell.angle_beta   90.00
_cell.angle_gamma   90.00
#
_symmetry.space_group_name_H-M   'P 1'
#
loop_
_entity.id
_entity.type
_entity.pdbx_description
1 polymer ?
#
loop_
_entity_poly.entity_id
_entity_poly.type
_entity_poly.pdbx_seq_one_letter_code
_entity_poly.pdbx_strand_id
1 'polypeptide(L)'
;MPQTPVNYSPPPAVKRARIPLFSAFFMIYIFVSGGSFGLEAMVSSSGPGLTILLLLALPLAWALPMALVASELGSALPASGGFYIWTRRALGDFWGFQTAWWWSLALLVDTSVYVVLSTTY
;
A
#
# COMPACT_ATOMS: atom_id res chain seq x y z
N MET A 1 -15.72 18.92 25.62
CA MET A 1 -16.05 19.50 24.31
C MET A 1 -17.16 18.66 23.69
N PRO A 2 -18.26 19.24 23.19
CA PRO A 2 -19.33 18.48 22.55
C PRO A 2 -18.82 17.92 21.23
N GLN A 3 -18.93 16.61 21.04
CA GLN A 3 -18.70 15.95 19.76
C GLN A 3 -19.80 16.45 18.81
N THR A 4 -19.48 17.37 17.89
CA THR A 4 -20.39 17.68 16.80
C THR A 4 -20.64 16.38 16.04
N PRO A 5 -21.90 15.98 15.79
CA PRO A 5 -22.16 14.79 14.99
C PRO A 5 -21.71 15.14 13.57
N VAL A 6 -20.50 14.72 13.21
CA VAL A 6 -20.03 14.81 11.82
C VAL A 6 -21.00 13.94 11.03
N ASN A 7 -21.88 14.61 10.30
CA ASN A 7 -22.93 14.01 9.51
C ASN A 7 -22.26 13.25 8.35
N TYR A 8 -21.90 12.00 8.62
CA TYR A 8 -21.20 11.14 7.67
C TYR A 8 -22.20 10.67 6.63
N SER A 9 -22.28 11.39 5.53
CA SER A 9 -22.92 10.89 4.31
C SER A 9 -22.09 9.71 3.79
N PRO A 10 -22.64 8.49 3.69
CA PRO A 10 -21.90 7.38 3.13
C PRO A 10 -21.48 7.72 1.69
N PRO A 11 -20.21 7.47 1.31
CA PRO A 11 -19.76 7.73 -0.05
C PRO A 11 -20.61 6.91 -1.04
N PRO A 12 -20.86 7.44 -2.25
CA PRO A 12 -21.70 6.78 -3.23
C PRO A 12 -21.19 5.37 -3.51
N ALA A 13 -22.11 4.40 -3.56
CA ALA A 13 -21.80 3.01 -3.78
C ALA A 13 -21.01 2.84 -5.09
N VAL A 14 -19.82 2.23 -5.00
CA VAL A 14 -18.95 2.05 -6.16
C VAL A 14 -19.54 0.98 -7.07
N LYS A 15 -19.59 1.24 -8.38
CA LYS A 15 -19.95 0.20 -9.35
C LYS A 15 -18.92 -0.94 -9.25
N ARG A 16 -19.38 -2.14 -8.90
CA ARG A 16 -18.53 -3.34 -8.87
C ARG A 16 -18.06 -3.65 -10.29
N ALA A 17 -16.81 -3.32 -10.59
CA ALA A 17 -16.14 -3.82 -11.78
C ALA A 17 -15.62 -5.23 -11.49
N ARG A 18 -15.95 -6.21 -12.35
CA ARG A 18 -15.34 -7.53 -12.29
C ARG A 18 -13.95 -7.42 -12.90
N ILE A 19 -12.92 -7.52 -12.07
CA ILE A 19 -11.54 -7.57 -12.53
C ILE A 19 -11.22 -9.02 -12.89
N PRO A 20 -10.93 -9.36 -14.16
CA PRO A 20 -10.56 -10.72 -14.53
C PRO A 20 -9.20 -11.07 -13.92
N LEU A 21 -8.99 -12.35 -13.58
CA LEU A 21 -7.76 -12.84 -12.96
C LEU A 21 -6.51 -12.44 -13.75
N PHE A 22 -6.59 -12.50 -15.08
CA PHE A 22 -5.51 -12.07 -15.97
C PHE A 22 -5.14 -10.59 -15.79
N SER A 23 -6.12 -9.70 -15.67
CA SER A 23 -5.87 -8.27 -15.42
C SER A 23 -5.30 -8.04 -14.02
N ALA A 24 -5.79 -8.77 -13.01
CA ALA A 24 -5.24 -8.71 -11.66
C ALA A 24 -3.76 -9.14 -11.63
N PHE A 25 -3.40 -10.20 -12.37
CA PHE A 25 -2.01 -10.64 -12.50
C PHE A 25 -1.09 -9.55 -13.06
N PHE A 26 -1.46 -8.92 -14.18
CA PHE A 26 -0.66 -7.82 -14.76
C PHE A 26 -0.58 -6.62 -13.82
N MET A 27 -1.66 -6.30 -13.11
CA MET A 27 -1.69 -5.19 -12.17
C MET A 27 -0.70 -5.43 -11.01
N ILE A 28 -0.70 -6.64 -10.45
CA ILE A 28 0.28 -7.02 -9.41
C ILE A 28 1.70 -7.01 -9.98
N TYR A 29 1.91 -7.56 -11.18
CA TYR A 29 3.22 -7.60 -11.81
C TYR A 29 3.82 -6.20 -11.99
N ILE A 30 3.07 -5.25 -12.56
CA ILE A 30 3.52 -3.87 -12.78
C ILE A 30 3.83 -3.18 -11.46
N PHE A 31 3.05 -3.44 -10.40
CA PHE A 31 3.24 -2.81 -9.10
C PHE A 31 4.45 -3.37 -8.34
N VAL A 32 4.85 -4.62 -8.61
CA VAL A 32 5.94 -5.31 -7.91
C VAL A 32 7.25 -5.27 -8.68
N SER A 33 7.22 -5.23 -10.02
CA SER A 33 8.43 -5.33 -10.85
C SER A 33 9.42 -4.18 -10.64
N GLY A 34 8.98 -3.04 -10.09
CA GLY A 34 9.87 -1.93 -9.72
C GLY A 34 10.70 -2.17 -8.45
N GLY A 35 10.42 -3.22 -7.66
CA GLY A 35 11.05 -3.44 -6.35
C GLY A 35 12.32 -4.28 -6.35
N SER A 36 12.80 -4.77 -7.50
CA SER A 36 14.00 -5.62 -7.54
C SER A 36 15.31 -4.85 -7.50
N PHE A 37 15.28 -3.53 -7.66
CA PHE A 37 16.49 -2.71 -7.63
C PHE A 37 17.15 -2.73 -6.25
N GLY A 38 18.46 -2.96 -6.21
CA GLY A 38 19.23 -3.00 -4.97
C GLY A 38 19.38 -4.40 -4.37
N LEU A 39 18.81 -5.43 -4.99
CA LEU A 39 19.05 -6.83 -4.62
C LEU A 39 20.54 -7.19 -4.74
N GLU A 40 21.22 -6.73 -5.78
CA GLU A 40 22.64 -6.98 -6.01
C GLU A 40 23.51 -6.38 -4.91
N ALA A 41 23.19 -5.15 -4.49
CA ALA A 41 23.85 -4.47 -3.37
C ALA A 41 23.54 -5.15 -2.03
N MET A 42 22.33 -5.69 -1.87
CA MET A 42 21.93 -6.41 -0.67
C MET A 42 22.68 -7.75 -0.54
N VAL A 43 22.84 -8.48 -1.65
CA VAL A 43 23.61 -9.74 -1.67
C VAL A 43 25.10 -9.49 -1.47
N SER A 44 25.67 -8.45 -2.09
CA SER A 44 27.10 -8.15 -1.96
C SER A 44 27.51 -7.69 -0.57
N SER A 45 26.61 -6.99 0.15
CA SER A 45 26.85 -6.49 1.51
C SER A 45 26.52 -7.51 2.60
N SER A 46 25.41 -8.25 2.46
CA SER A 46 24.84 -9.08 3.53
C SER A 46 25.06 -10.58 3.33
N GLY A 47 25.47 -11.00 2.13
CA GLY A 47 25.63 -12.40 1.73
C GLY A 47 24.31 -13.08 1.31
N PRO A 48 24.35 -14.08 0.40
CA PRO A 48 23.15 -14.67 -0.19
C PRO A 48 22.16 -15.27 0.83
N GLY A 49 22.66 -15.90 1.90
CA GLY A 49 21.82 -16.57 2.90
C GLY A 49 20.94 -15.59 3.68
N LEU A 50 21.51 -14.47 4.14
CA LEU A 50 20.76 -13.45 4.89
C LEU A 50 19.80 -12.69 3.96
N THR A 51 20.22 -12.39 2.73
CA THR A 51 19.35 -11.78 1.72
C THR A 51 18.10 -12.63 1.47
N ILE A 52 18.24 -13.93 1.21
CA ILE A 52 17.10 -14.83 0.98
C ILE A 52 16.20 -14.91 2.22
N LEU A 53 16.78 -15.01 3.41
CA LEU A 53 16.02 -15.05 4.66
C LEU A 53 15.17 -13.78 4.81
N LEU A 54 15.75 -12.59 4.59
CA LEU A 54 15.03 -11.32 4.67
C LEU A 54 13.95 -11.21 3.59
N LEU A 55 14.23 -11.66 2.36
CA LEU A 55 13.25 -11.67 1.26
C LEU A 55 12.05 -12.57 1.53
N LEU A 56 12.21 -13.62 2.33
CA LEU A 56 11.11 -14.51 2.74
C LEU A 56 10.42 -14.02 4.02
N ALA A 57 11.19 -13.54 4.99
CA ALA A 57 10.67 -13.11 6.28
C ALA A 57 9.86 -11.81 6.18
N LEU A 58 10.33 -10.83 5.40
CA LEU A 58 9.69 -9.53 5.25
C LEU A 58 8.26 -9.61 4.70
N PRO A 59 7.97 -10.31 3.59
CA PRO A 59 6.60 -10.42 3.09
C PRO A 59 5.69 -11.19 4.06
N LEU A 60 6.21 -12.17 4.80
CA LEU A 60 5.41 -12.92 5.78
C LEU A 60 5.08 -12.09 7.02
N ALA A 61 6.06 -11.35 7.54
CA ALA A 61 5.89 -10.55 8.76
C ALA A 61 5.14 -9.23 8.51
N TRP A 62 5.24 -8.66 7.31
CA TRP A 62 4.70 -7.34 7.00
C TRP A 62 3.64 -7.33 5.90
N ALA A 63 3.94 -7.90 4.73
CA ALA A 63 3.03 -7.79 3.58
C ALA A 63 1.77 -8.67 3.75
N LEU A 64 1.92 -9.87 4.30
CA LEU A 64 0.83 -10.81 4.54
C LEU A 64 -0.24 -10.26 5.50
N PRO A 65 0.09 -9.75 6.70
CA PRO A 65 -0.93 -9.15 7.56
C PRO A 65 -1.59 -7.93 6.90
N MET A 66 -0.83 -7.09 6.20
CA MET A 66 -1.39 -5.95 5.47
C MET A 66 -2.36 -6.38 4.36
N ALA A 67 -2.03 -7.43 3.60
CA ALA A 67 -2.90 -7.98 2.55
C ALA A 67 -4.20 -8.55 3.13
N LEU A 68 -4.12 -9.28 4.24
CA LEU A 68 -5.30 -9.81 4.94
C LEU A 68 -6.22 -8.69 5.42
N VAL A 69 -5.67 -7.68 6.10
CA VAL A 69 -6.43 -6.50 6.56
C VAL A 69 -7.09 -5.77 5.39
N ALA A 70 -6.35 -5.56 4.28
CA ALA A 70 -6.89 -4.92 3.09
C ALA A 70 -8.01 -5.76 2.43
N SER A 71 -7.90 -7.09 2.43
CA SER A 71 -8.91 -7.99 1.88
C SER A 71 -10.21 -7.97 2.69
N GLU A 72 -10.10 -8.01 4.02
CA GLU A 72 -11.24 -7.96 4.94
C GLU A 72 -11.94 -6.60 4.86
N LEU A 73 -11.20 -5.50 5.03
CA LEU A 73 -11.76 -4.14 4.97
C LEU A 73 -12.27 -3.78 3.57
N GLY A 74 -11.63 -4.24 2.51
CA GLY A 74 -12.08 -4.03 1.14
C GLY A 74 -13.41 -4.73 0.84
N SER A 75 -13.66 -5.89 1.47
CA SER A 75 -14.94 -6.60 1.35
C SER A 75 -16.04 -6.01 2.24
N ALA A 76 -15.68 -5.59 3.47
CA ALA A 76 -16.61 -5.07 4.47
C ALA A 76 -17.02 -3.61 4.21
N LEU A 77 -16.10 -2.77 3.70
CA LEU A 77 -16.31 -1.35 3.40
C LEU A 77 -15.98 -1.04 1.92
N PRO A 78 -16.90 -1.32 0.98
CA PRO A 78 -16.70 -1.07 -0.44
C PRO A 78 -16.92 0.42 -0.79
N ALA A 79 -16.07 1.29 -0.26
CA ALA A 79 -16.06 2.73 -0.52
C ALA A 79 -14.93 3.13 -1.49
N SER A 80 -15.16 4.15 -2.32
CA SER A 80 -14.25 4.63 -3.38
C SER A 80 -12.99 5.38 -2.89
N GLY A 81 -12.45 5.05 -1.71
CA GLY A 81 -11.29 5.75 -1.15
C GLY A 81 -10.31 4.89 -0.34
N GLY A 82 -10.44 3.56 -0.37
CA GLY A 82 -9.47 2.61 0.20
C GLY A 82 -9.09 2.91 1.65
N PHE A 83 -7.80 2.79 1.96
CA PHE A 83 -7.25 2.92 3.32
C PHE A 83 -7.54 4.27 3.98
N TYR A 84 -7.67 5.35 3.21
CA TYR A 84 -8.03 6.67 3.74
C TYR A 84 -9.44 6.65 4.36
N ILE A 85 -10.42 6.09 3.65
CA ILE A 85 -11.79 5.99 4.15
C ILE A 85 -11.86 5.02 5.34
N TRP A 86 -11.12 3.92 5.29
CA TRP A 86 -11.06 2.96 6.40
C TRP A 86 -10.54 3.63 7.68
N THR A 87 -9.43 4.36 7.58
CA THR A 87 -8.81 5.05 8.72
C THR A 87 -9.67 6.18 9.22
N ARG A 88 -10.22 7.00 8.33
CA ARG A 88 -11.14 8.09 8.69
C ARG A 88 -12.37 7.59 9.42
N ARG A 89 -12.93 6.44 9.00
CA ARG A 89 -14.10 5.84 9.64
C ARG A 89 -13.81 5.19 10.99
N ALA A 90 -12.60 4.65 11.19
CA ALA A 90 -12.21 4.02 12.44
C ALA A 90 -11.70 5.01 13.50
N LEU A 91 -10.92 6.02 13.09
CA LEU A 91 -10.14 6.89 13.98
C LEU A 91 -10.52 8.37 13.86
N GLY A 92 -11.35 8.76 12.89
CA GLY A 92 -11.81 10.12 12.66
C GLY A 92 -10.97 10.93 11.67
N ASP A 93 -11.36 12.19 11.47
CA ASP A 93 -10.87 13.05 10.38
C ASP A 93 -9.38 13.39 10.49
N PHE A 94 -8.86 13.61 11.70
CA PHE A 94 -7.45 13.92 11.93
C PHE A 94 -6.53 12.78 11.49
N TRP A 95 -6.84 11.54 11.91
CA TRP A 95 -6.06 10.36 11.54
C TRP A 95 -6.23 10.01 10.05
N GLY A 96 -7.42 10.25 9.50
CA GLY A 96 -7.64 10.19 8.05
C GLY A 96 -6.69 11.12 7.29
N PHE A 97 -6.58 12.39 7.70
CA PHE A 97 -5.62 13.33 7.10
C PHE A 97 -4.17 12.84 7.26
N GLN A 98 -3.78 12.38 8.45
CA GLN A 98 -2.44 11.90 8.72
C GLN A 98 -2.03 10.74 7.80
N THR A 99 -2.94 9.78 7.57
CA THR A 99 -2.66 8.65 6.65
C THR A 99 -2.46 9.11 5.21
N ALA A 100 -3.30 10.00 4.70
CA ALA A 100 -3.14 10.55 3.35
C ALA A 100 -1.87 11.40 3.21
N TRP A 101 -1.52 12.16 4.26
CA TRP A 101 -0.32 13.00 4.29
C TRP A 101 0.96 12.17 4.26
N TRP A 102 1.09 11.19 5.16
CA TRP A 102 2.25 10.28 5.16
C TRP A 102 2.37 9.49 3.88
N TRP A 103 1.24 9.02 3.33
CA TRP A 103 1.23 8.32 2.04
C TRP A 103 1.70 9.21 0.89
N SER A 104 1.29 10.47 0.86
CA SER A 104 1.72 11.43 -0.16
C SER A 104 3.23 11.69 -0.08
N LEU A 105 3.77 11.85 1.12
CA LEU A 105 5.22 11.97 1.31
C LEU A 105 5.96 10.70 0.86
N ALA A 106 5.44 9.52 1.19
CA ALA A 106 6.02 8.26 0.75
C ALA A 106 6.04 8.15 -0.78
N LEU A 107 4.95 8.53 -1.47
CA LEU A 107 4.90 8.55 -2.93
C LEU A 107 5.88 9.54 -3.57
N LEU A 108 6.07 10.72 -2.96
CA LEU A 108 7.04 11.70 -3.46
C LEU A 108 8.47 11.16 -3.37
N VAL A 109 8.83 10.57 -2.22
CA VAL A 109 10.14 9.95 -2.02
C VAL A 109 10.32 8.77 -2.98
N ASP A 110 9.36 7.87 -3.06
CA ASP A 110 9.37 6.70 -3.96
C ASP A 110 9.59 7.12 -5.42
N THR A 111 8.80 8.08 -5.93
CA THR A 111 8.94 8.58 -7.31
C THR A 111 10.33 9.19 -7.55
N SER A 112 10.87 9.93 -6.58
CA SER A 112 12.21 10.53 -6.71
C SER A 112 13.34 9.49 -6.74
N VAL A 113 13.20 8.38 -6.02
CA VAL A 113 14.18 7.28 -6.02
C VAL A 113 14.28 6.66 -7.41
N TYR A 114 13.16 6.47 -8.11
CA TYR A 114 13.20 5.93 -9.48
C TYR A 114 13.95 6.83 -10.46
N VAL A 115 13.88 8.16 -10.31
CA VAL A 115 14.67 9.10 -11.14
C VAL A 115 16.16 8.88 -10.94
N VAL A 116 16.61 8.78 -9.68
CA VAL A 116 18.03 8.54 -9.37
C VAL A 116 18.50 7.17 -9.88
N LEU A 117 17.68 6.13 -9.73
CA LEU A 117 17.99 4.80 -10.25
C LEU A 117 18.13 4.82 -11.78
N SER A 118 17.25 5.52 -12.49
CA SER A 118 17.28 5.61 -13.96
C SER A 118 18.53 6.31 -14.52
N THR A 119 19.19 7.15 -13.72
CA THR A 119 20.45 7.80 -14.10
C THR A 119 21.69 7.03 -13.67
N THR A 120 21.55 6.10 -12.71
CA THR A 120 22.68 5.38 -12.10
C THR A 120 22.93 4.03 -12.75
N TYR A 121 21.91 3.44 -13.37
CA TYR A 121 21.97 2.21 -14.18
C TYR A 121 21.90 2.53 -15.66
#